data_AF-A0A960V487-F1
#
_entry.id   AF-A0A960V487-F1
#
_cell.length_a   1.000
_cell.length_b   1.000
_cell.length_c   1.000
_cell.angle_alpha   90.00
_cell.angle_beta   90.00
_cell.angle_gamma   90.00
#
_symmetry.space_group_name_H-M   'P 1'
#
loop_
_entity.id
_entity.type
_entity.pdbx_description
1 polymer ?
#
loop_
_entity_poly.entity_id
_entity_poly.type
_entity_poly.pdbx_seq_one_letter_code
_entity_poly.pdbx_strand_id
1 'polypeptide(L)'
;MESNQIQLLTQTFEGHAQQTENSIEYWLARDLQHLLGYTKWDNFLNVISKAKTACELSGHAVADHFADVGKMVDLGSGSQREISDIMITRYACYLTAQNGDPAEDVKKVERRLTSAEKQALKHPDRLESE
;
A
#
# COMPACT_ATOMS: atom_id res chain seq x y z
N MET A 1 4.52 2.89 -19.95
CA MET A 1 4.40 3.27 -18.53
C MET A 1 5.34 4.45 -18.33
N GLU A 2 4.82 5.64 -18.05
CA GLU A 2 5.61 6.88 -18.10
C GLU A 2 6.64 6.92 -16.96
N SER A 3 7.92 7.12 -17.28
CA SER A 3 9.05 7.04 -16.33
C SER A 3 8.89 7.93 -15.10
N ASN A 4 8.18 9.05 -15.22
CA ASN A 4 7.86 9.96 -14.11
C ASN A 4 6.91 9.34 -13.08
N GLN A 5 5.95 8.53 -13.52
CA GLN A 5 5.01 7.87 -12.62
C GLN A 5 5.69 6.78 -11.79
N ILE A 6 6.64 6.05 -12.40
CA ILE A 6 7.46 5.06 -11.70
C ILE A 6 8.33 5.76 -10.64
N GLN A 7 8.99 6.86 -10.98
CA GLN A 7 9.80 7.63 -10.03
C GLN A 7 8.99 8.17 -8.83
N LEU A 8 7.79 8.72 -9.08
CA LEU A 8 6.93 9.22 -8.00
C LEU A 8 6.45 8.09 -7.08
N LEU A 9 6.08 6.94 -7.65
CA LEU A 9 5.69 5.75 -6.88
C LEU A 9 6.87 5.23 -6.04
N THR A 10 8.07 5.18 -6.62
CA THR A 10 9.28 4.80 -5.89
C THR A 10 9.55 5.78 -4.75
N GLN A 11 9.54 7.08 -4.99
CA GLN A 11 9.76 8.08 -3.93
C GLN A 11 8.72 7.98 -2.81
N THR A 12 7.45 7.79 -3.18
CA THR A 12 6.37 7.62 -2.19
C THR A 12 6.60 6.36 -1.36
N PHE A 13 6.92 5.24 -2.02
CA PHE A 13 7.19 3.98 -1.35
C PHE A 13 8.38 4.09 -0.40
N GLU A 14 9.53 4.59 -0.88
CA GLU A 14 10.72 4.80 -0.04
C GLU A 14 10.45 5.77 1.12
N GLY A 15 9.58 6.77 0.93
CA GLY A 15 9.18 7.71 1.98
C GLY A 15 8.40 7.08 3.14
N HIS A 16 7.81 5.89 2.94
CA HIS A 16 7.15 5.11 3.99
C HIS A 16 8.06 4.09 4.68
N ALA A 17 9.33 3.99 4.24
CA ALA A 17 10.29 3.10 4.86
C ALA A 17 10.58 3.53 6.30
N GLN A 18 10.63 2.55 7.19
CA GLN A 18 11.06 2.70 8.58
C GLN A 18 12.24 1.77 8.82
N GLN A 19 12.99 2.01 9.89
CA GLN A 19 14.13 1.18 10.25
C GLN A 19 14.00 0.69 11.68
N THR A 20 14.35 -0.58 11.90
CA THR A 20 14.51 -1.15 13.24
C THR A 20 15.80 -0.65 13.88
N GLU A 21 15.97 -0.92 15.18
CA GLU A 21 17.21 -0.63 15.91
C GLU A 21 18.45 -1.30 15.28
N ASN A 22 18.24 -2.43 14.58
CA ASN A 22 19.29 -3.17 13.87
C ASN A 22 19.48 -2.70 12.41
N SER A 23 18.98 -1.53 12.04
CA SER A 23 19.05 -0.96 10.69
C SER A 23 18.36 -1.79 9.59
N ILE A 24 17.46 -2.69 9.97
CA ILE A 24 16.64 -3.43 9.00
C ILE A 24 15.47 -2.54 8.57
N GLU A 25 15.36 -2.31 7.27
CA GLU A 25 14.26 -1.55 6.65
C GLU A 25 12.96 -2.36 6.61
N TYR A 26 11.87 -1.72 6.97
CA TYR A 26 10.54 -2.27 6.93
C TYR A 26 9.48 -1.23 6.56
N TRP A 27 8.35 -1.72 6.09
CA TRP A 27 7.14 -0.94 5.84
C TRP A 27 6.00 -1.51 6.68
N LEU A 28 5.06 -0.65 7.06
CA LEU A 28 3.82 -1.11 7.68
C LEU A 28 2.83 -1.54 6.60
N ALA A 29 2.21 -2.69 6.81
CA ALA A 29 1.22 -3.24 5.89
C ALA A 29 0.01 -2.31 5.71
N ARG A 30 -0.41 -1.56 6.74
CA ARG A 30 -1.43 -0.52 6.56
C ARG A 30 -1.02 0.55 5.57
N ASP A 31 0.24 0.97 5.53
CA ASP A 31 0.68 1.96 4.55
C ASP A 31 0.69 1.36 3.13
N LEU A 32 1.21 0.13 3.00
CA LEU A 32 1.20 -0.60 1.73
C LEU A 32 -0.21 -0.82 1.18
N GLN A 33 -1.18 -1.11 2.05
CA GLN A 33 -2.58 -1.25 1.69
C GLN A 33 -3.06 -0.01 0.90
N HIS A 34 -2.80 1.18 1.43
CA HIS A 34 -3.23 2.44 0.81
C HIS A 34 -2.46 2.74 -0.47
N LEU A 35 -1.14 2.51 -0.49
CA LEU A 35 -0.29 2.71 -1.67
C LEU A 35 -0.76 1.83 -2.85
N LEU A 36 -1.08 0.57 -2.56
CA LEU A 36 -1.58 -0.40 -3.53
C LEU A 36 -3.07 -0.24 -3.82
N GLY A 37 -3.78 0.69 -3.15
CA GLY A 37 -5.16 1.06 -3.48
C GLY A 37 -6.25 0.17 -2.86
N TYR A 38 -5.89 -0.70 -1.92
CA TYR A 38 -6.84 -1.56 -1.22
C TYR A 38 -7.63 -0.75 -0.20
N THR A 39 -8.95 -0.79 -0.31
CA THR A 39 -9.84 -0.04 0.60
C THR A 39 -10.19 -0.82 1.86
N LYS A 40 -10.26 -2.15 1.77
CA LYS A 40 -10.60 -3.05 2.87
C LYS A 40 -9.36 -3.80 3.34
N TRP A 41 -9.10 -3.76 4.64
CA TRP A 41 -7.98 -4.47 5.26
C TRP A 41 -8.05 -5.99 5.01
N ASP A 42 -9.23 -6.60 5.13
CA ASP A 42 -9.39 -8.05 4.92
C ASP A 42 -9.01 -8.49 3.49
N ASN A 43 -9.28 -7.65 2.49
CA ASN A 43 -8.85 -7.93 1.11
C ASN A 43 -7.33 -7.89 0.99
N PHE A 44 -6.68 -6.95 1.70
CA PHE A 44 -5.23 -6.83 1.68
C PHE A 44 -4.55 -7.94 2.49
N LEU A 45 -5.15 -8.41 3.59
CA LEU A 45 -4.69 -9.59 4.30
C LEU A 45 -4.63 -10.83 3.39
N ASN A 46 -5.57 -11.00 2.47
CA ASN A 46 -5.52 -12.10 1.49
C ASN A 46 -4.30 -11.98 0.56
N VAL A 47 -3.94 -10.76 0.15
CA VAL A 47 -2.73 -10.51 -0.64
C VAL A 47 -1.47 -10.82 0.15
N ILE A 48 -1.41 -10.37 1.41
CA ILE A 48 -0.30 -10.70 2.32
C ILE A 48 -0.19 -12.21 2.52
N SER A 49 -1.31 -12.92 2.69
CA SER A 49 -1.30 -14.38 2.84
C SER A 49 -0.68 -15.07 1.62
N LYS A 50 -1.03 -14.64 0.40
CA LYS A 50 -0.42 -15.16 -0.83
C LYS A 50 1.08 -14.83 -0.90
N ALA A 51 1.47 -13.63 -0.48
CA ALA A 51 2.87 -13.23 -0.43
C ALA A 51 3.68 -14.04 0.60
N LYS A 52 3.11 -14.35 1.77
CA LYS A 52 3.70 -15.26 2.77
C LYS A 52 3.92 -16.66 2.16
N THR A 53 2.94 -17.20 1.42
CA THR A 53 3.11 -18.47 0.70
C THR A 53 4.22 -18.40 -0.35
N ALA A 54 4.27 -17.34 -1.16
CA ALA A 54 5.33 -17.17 -2.16
C ALA A 54 6.73 -17.06 -1.54
N CYS A 55 6.82 -16.42 -0.37
CA CYS A 55 8.05 -16.30 0.42
C CYS A 55 8.54 -17.68 0.88
N GLU A 56 7.65 -18.49 1.45
CA GLU A 56 7.94 -19.86 1.89
C GLU A 56 8.35 -20.76 0.71
N LEU A 57 7.62 -20.70 -0.40
CA LEU A 57 7.93 -21.44 -1.63
C LEU A 57 9.29 -21.06 -2.23
N SER A 58 9.76 -19.83 -1.97
CA SER A 58 11.08 -19.36 -2.38
C SER A 58 12.21 -19.75 -1.41
N GLY A 59 11.89 -20.51 -0.36
CA GLY A 59 12.86 -21.01 0.63
C GLY A 59 13.21 -20.01 1.74
N HIS A 60 12.45 -18.93 1.88
CA HIS A 60 12.65 -17.93 2.94
C HIS A 60 11.70 -18.14 4.11
N ALA A 61 12.18 -17.94 5.34
CA ALA A 61 11.34 -18.02 6.53
C ALA A 61 10.40 -16.80 6.58
N VAL A 62 9.08 -17.05 6.65
CA VAL A 62 8.07 -15.99 6.65
C VAL A 62 8.28 -15.00 7.81
N ALA A 63 8.69 -15.49 8.99
CA ALA A 63 8.91 -14.69 10.18
C ALA A 63 10.05 -13.65 10.03
N ASP A 64 11.02 -13.90 9.13
CA ASP A 64 12.13 -12.96 8.86
C ASP A 64 11.68 -11.78 7.99
N HIS A 65 10.48 -11.87 7.40
CA HIS A 65 10.01 -10.93 6.40
C HIS A 65 8.63 -10.32 6.69
N PHE A 66 7.82 -10.99 7.50
CA PHE A 66 6.50 -10.55 7.94
C PHE A 66 6.39 -10.72 9.45
N ALA A 67 6.45 -9.63 10.20
CA ALA A 67 6.29 -9.64 11.66
C ALA A 67 4.98 -8.95 12.05
N ASP A 68 4.07 -9.68 12.70
CA ASP A 68 2.83 -9.10 13.20
C ASP A 68 3.14 -8.17 14.39
N VAL A 69 2.60 -6.95 14.34
CA VAL A 69 2.84 -5.90 15.36
C VAL A 69 1.54 -5.21 15.75
N GLY A 70 1.53 -4.59 16.92
CA GLY A 70 0.43 -3.74 17.39
C GLY A 70 0.83 -2.26 17.38
N LYS A 71 -0.02 -1.41 16.80
CA LYS A 71 0.14 0.05 16.90
C LYS A 71 -1.00 0.63 17.75
N MET A 72 -0.64 1.39 18.78
CA MET A 72 -1.61 2.20 19.52
C MET A 72 -1.98 3.43 18.70
N VAL A 73 -3.27 3.69 18.54
CA VAL A 73 -3.80 4.90 17.89
C VAL A 73 -4.74 5.64 18.83
N ASP A 74 -4.73 6.97 18.75
CA ASP A 74 -5.65 7.83 19.49
C ASP A 74 -7.04 7.86 18.82
N LEU A 75 -8.10 7.80 19.63
CA LEU A 75 -9.50 7.87 19.19
C LEU A 75 -10.11 9.28 19.34
N GLY A 76 -9.31 10.29 19.69
CA GLY A 76 -9.75 11.70 19.75
C GLY A 76 -10.41 12.12 21.06
N SER A 77 -10.45 11.23 22.05
CA SER A 77 -10.94 11.48 23.42
C SER A 77 -9.88 11.25 24.49
N GLY A 78 -8.62 11.03 24.08
CA GLY A 78 -7.53 10.58 24.97
C GLY A 78 -7.52 9.07 25.22
N SER A 79 -8.52 8.34 24.73
CA SER A 79 -8.49 6.86 24.72
C SER A 79 -7.66 6.35 23.56
N GLN A 80 -6.77 5.39 23.82
CA GLN A 80 -6.00 4.70 22.80
C GLN A 80 -6.55 3.31 22.52
N ARG A 81 -6.41 2.84 21.27
CA ARG A 81 -6.74 1.47 20.87
C ARG A 81 -5.56 0.85 20.14
N GLU A 82 -5.28 -0.41 20.44
CA GLU A 82 -4.35 -1.22 19.67
C GLU A 82 -4.98 -1.66 18.34
N ILE A 83 -4.26 -1.44 17.25
CA ILE A 83 -4.59 -1.93 15.93
C ILE A 83 -3.47 -2.86 15.48
N SER A 84 -3.83 -4.09 15.11
CA SER A 84 -2.90 -5.06 14.55
C SER A 84 -2.43 -4.62 13.16
N ASP A 85 -1.13 -4.66 12.93
CA ASP A 85 -0.43 -4.34 11.69
C ASP A 85 0.69 -5.36 11.45
N ILE A 86 1.43 -5.22 10.35
CA ILE A 86 2.50 -6.14 9.97
C ILE A 86 3.69 -5.33 9.47
N MET A 87 4.87 -5.57 10.03
CA MET A 87 6.13 -5.09 9.48
C MET A 87 6.54 -6.00 8.32
N ILE A 88 6.80 -5.39 7.17
CA ILE A 88 7.10 -6.08 5.92
C ILE A 88 8.45 -5.58 5.41
N THR A 89 9.40 -6.50 5.20
CA THR A 89 10.71 -6.13 4.64
C THR A 89 10.59 -5.71 3.17
N ARG A 90 11.62 -5.02 2.65
CA ARG A 90 11.69 -4.64 1.22
C ARG A 90 11.41 -5.81 0.28
N TYR A 91 11.98 -6.98 0.56
CA TYR A 91 11.76 -8.20 -0.23
C TYR A 91 10.29 -8.64 -0.18
N ALA A 92 9.69 -8.67 1.01
CA ALA A 92 8.28 -9.05 1.15
C ALA A 92 7.30 -8.02 0.58
N CYS A 93 7.65 -6.73 0.53
CA CYS A 93 6.88 -5.72 -0.18
C CYS A 93 6.76 -6.05 -1.67
N TYR A 94 7.86 -6.50 -2.30
CA TYR A 94 7.85 -6.94 -3.70
C TYR A 94 6.95 -8.16 -3.91
N LEU A 95 7.01 -9.15 -3.01
CA LEU A 95 6.11 -10.30 -3.07
C LEU A 95 4.64 -9.89 -2.88
N THR A 96 4.38 -8.94 -1.99
CA THR A 96 3.03 -8.41 -1.73
C THR A 96 2.46 -7.71 -2.97
N ALA A 97 3.26 -6.87 -3.64
CA ALA A 97 2.84 -6.20 -4.87
C ALA A 97 2.56 -7.19 -6.01
N GLN A 98 3.41 -8.21 -6.20
CA GLN A 98 3.22 -9.23 -7.24
C GLN A 98 1.99 -10.10 -7.04
N ASN A 99 1.61 -10.34 -5.78
CA ASN A 99 0.45 -11.17 -5.44
C ASN A 99 -0.84 -10.35 -5.27
N GLY A 100 -0.79 -9.05 -5.57
CA GLY A 100 -1.96 -8.19 -5.64
C GLY A 100 -2.92 -8.60 -6.76
N ASP A 101 -4.20 -8.32 -6.56
CA ASP A 101 -5.24 -8.55 -7.57
C ASP A 101 -5.14 -7.49 -8.70
N PRO A 102 -4.93 -7.88 -9.96
CA PRO A 102 -4.98 -6.97 -11.11
C PRO A 102 -6.29 -6.19 -11.22
N ALA A 103 -7.40 -6.73 -10.69
CA ALA A 103 -8.69 -6.07 -10.69
C ALA A 103 -8.72 -4.81 -9.81
N GLU A 104 -7.87 -4.70 -8.78
CA GLU A 104 -7.76 -3.47 -7.99
C GLU A 104 -7.06 -2.36 -8.78
N ASP A 105 -6.10 -2.67 -9.64
CA ASP A 105 -5.48 -1.71 -10.55
C ASP A 105 -6.48 -1.17 -11.57
N VAL A 106 -7.33 -2.04 -12.14
CA VAL A 106 -8.42 -1.64 -13.05
C VAL A 106 -9.40 -0.70 -12.33
N LYS A 107 -9.86 -1.07 -11.13
CA LYS A 107 -10.74 -0.20 -10.32
C LYS A 107 -10.10 1.13 -9.98
N LYS A 108 -8.78 1.18 -9.76
CA LYS A 108 -8.03 2.42 -9.48
C LYS A 108 -8.02 3.34 -10.70
N VAL A 109 -7.85 2.79 -11.90
CA VAL A 109 -7.96 3.53 -13.17
C VAL A 109 -9.40 4.05 -13.37
N GLU A 110 -10.41 3.20 -13.18
CA GLU A 110 -11.82 3.59 -13.30
C GLU A 110 -12.21 4.71 -12.30
N ARG A 111 -11.75 4.62 -11.04
CA ARG A 111 -11.98 5.67 -10.03
C ARG A 111 -11.32 7.00 -10.42
N ARG A 112 -10.16 6.96 -11.06
CA ARG A 112 -9.46 8.17 -11.54
C ARG A 112 -10.21 8.80 -12.71
N LEU A 113 -10.64 7.99 -13.68
CA LEU A 113 -11.44 8.46 -14.82
C LEU A 113 -12.76 9.10 -14.35
N THR A 114 -13.51 8.40 -13.49
CA THR A 114 -14.78 8.92 -12.95
C THR A 114 -14.62 10.18 -12.09
N SER A 115 -13.50 10.32 -11.35
CA SER A 115 -13.21 11.54 -10.61
C SER A 115 -12.84 12.71 -11.52
N ALA A 116 -12.05 12.45 -12.57
CA ALA A 116 -11.67 13.46 -13.56
C ALA A 116 -12.89 13.94 -14.36
N GLU A 117 -13.77 13.04 -14.79
CA GLU A 117 -15.03 13.36 -15.47
C GLU A 117 -15.92 14.26 -14.60
N LYS A 118 -16.12 13.89 -13.32
CA LYS A 118 -16.91 14.70 -12.38
C LYS A 118 -16.30 16.07 -12.14
N GLN A 119 -14.98 16.19 -12.18
CA GLN A 119 -14.30 17.47 -11.99
C GLN A 119 -14.42 18.36 -13.24
N ALA A 120 -14.32 17.79 -14.44
CA ALA A 120 -14.57 18.49 -15.71
C ALA A 120 -16.02 18.99 -15.80
N LEU A 121 -17.00 18.17 -15.39
CA LEU A 121 -18.42 18.56 -15.30
C LEU A 121 -18.69 19.72 -14.33
N LYS A 122 -17.87 19.87 -13.27
CA LYS A 122 -17.99 20.96 -12.30
C LYS A 122 -17.34 22.27 -12.77
N HIS A 123 -16.43 22.22 -13.74
CA HIS A 123 -15.71 23.38 -14.26
C HIS A 123 -15.56 23.30 -15.80
N PRO A 124 -16.68 23.46 -16.54
CA PRO A 124 -16.70 23.30 -18.00
C PRO A 124 -15.88 24.38 -18.75
N ASP A 125 -15.77 25.60 -18.19
CA ASP A 125 -15.19 26.77 -18.88
C ASP A 125 -13.65 26.86 -18.85
N ARG A 126 -12.95 25.85 -18.31
CA ARG A 126 -11.48 25.89 -18.18
C ARG A 126 -10.72 25.45 -19.44
N LEU A 127 -11.44 25.09 -20.51
CA LEU A 127 -10.88 24.55 -21.75
C LEU A 127 -10.81 25.56 -22.91
N GLU A 128 -11.31 26.79 -22.76
CA GLU A 128 -11.33 27.81 -23.84
C GLU A 128 -10.41 29.01 -23.60
N SER A 129 -9.43 28.91 -22.71
CA SER A 129 -8.45 29.98 -22.47
C SER A 129 -7.02 29.47 -22.61
N GLU A 130 -6.63 29.16 -23.86
CA GLU A 130 -5.23 29.18 -24.33
C GLU A 130 -5.17 29.95 -25.66
#